data_AF-A0A510IXI0-F1
#
_entry.id   AF-A0A510IXI0-F1
#
_cell.length_a   1.000
_cell.length_b   1.000
_cell.length_c   1.000
_cell.angle_alpha   90.00
_cell.angle_beta   90.00
_cell.angle_gamma   90.00
#
_symmetry.space_group_name_H-M   'P 1'
#
loop_
_entity.id
_entity.type
_entity.pdbx_description
1 polymer ?
#
loop_
_entity_poly.entity_id
_entity_poly.type
_entity_poly.pdbx_seq_one_letter_code
_entity_poly.pdbx_strand_id
1 'polypeptide(L)'
;MQNSYQVSESTVENEIHIYKPSIVWKILFFLLVPLEIWSQYEAFVLNEYNQSIWWLAASLFIYITYFVGFYGLAFAKKIATRKFWGFFLPVIMATDIYEVGTVVATMNMAVLENQMILLFISPIMLLLWFVIFRYRNVLRYIK
;
A
#
# COMPACT_ATOMS: atom_id res chain seq x y z
N MET A 1 -43.20 46.20 -14.63
CA MET A 1 -43.32 45.02 -13.74
C MET A 1 -42.04 44.22 -13.91
N GLN A 2 -41.16 44.29 -12.90
CA GLN A 2 -39.89 43.56 -12.84
C GLN A 2 -40.17 42.09 -12.56
N ASN A 3 -39.76 41.21 -13.46
CA ASN A 3 -39.69 39.77 -13.20
C ASN A 3 -38.22 39.43 -12.92
N SER A 4 -37.82 39.65 -11.67
CA SER A 4 -36.48 39.30 -11.17
C SER A 4 -36.46 37.82 -10.80
N TYR A 5 -36.35 36.93 -11.79
CA TYR A 5 -35.82 35.60 -11.54
C TYR A 5 -34.31 35.74 -11.34
N GLN A 6 -33.89 36.12 -10.13
CA GLN A 6 -32.53 35.90 -9.67
C GLN A 6 -32.40 34.40 -9.44
N VAL A 7 -31.86 33.70 -10.44
CA VAL A 7 -31.22 32.42 -10.21
C VAL A 7 -30.11 32.71 -9.21
N SER A 8 -30.27 32.22 -7.97
CA SER A 8 -29.15 32.13 -7.04
C SER A 8 -28.10 31.31 -7.77
N GLU A 9 -27.06 31.98 -8.28
CA GLU A 9 -25.78 31.34 -8.50
C GLU A 9 -25.32 30.88 -7.13
N SER A 10 -25.73 29.68 -6.74
CA SER A 10 -25.02 28.92 -5.75
C SER A 10 -23.63 28.75 -6.35
N THR A 11 -22.74 29.67 -6.01
CA THR A 11 -21.31 29.45 -6.05
C THR A 11 -21.09 28.20 -5.23
N VAL A 12 -21.14 27.04 -5.90
CA VAL A 12 -20.45 25.85 -5.45
C VAL A 12 -19.01 26.32 -5.41
N GLU A 13 -18.60 26.87 -4.27
CA GLU A 13 -17.20 26.99 -3.93
C GLU A 13 -16.66 25.62 -4.24
N ASN A 14 -15.91 25.53 -5.35
CA ASN A 14 -15.02 24.43 -5.60
C ASN A 14 -13.98 24.55 -4.49
N GLU A 15 -14.35 24.15 -3.28
CA GLU A 15 -13.41 23.88 -2.21
C GLU A 15 -12.47 22.86 -2.82
N ILE A 16 -11.30 23.34 -3.24
CA ILE A 16 -10.23 22.47 -3.69
C ILE A 16 -9.94 21.61 -2.47
N HIS A 17 -10.49 20.39 -2.44
CA HIS A 17 -10.28 19.47 -1.34
C HIS A 17 -8.78 19.14 -1.30
N ILE A 18 -8.03 19.84 -0.47
CA ILE A 18 -6.60 19.59 -0.28
C ILE A 18 -6.48 18.44 0.71
N TYR A 19 -5.74 17.40 0.33
CA TYR A 19 -5.47 16.30 1.23
C TYR A 19 -4.57 16.75 2.38
N LYS A 20 -5.04 16.55 3.61
CA LYS A 20 -4.25 16.70 4.82
C LYS A 20 -3.82 15.31 5.31
N PRO A 21 -2.51 15.06 5.47
CA PRO A 21 -2.03 13.77 5.94
C PRO A 21 -2.43 13.57 7.40
N SER A 22 -3.07 12.44 7.69
CA SER A 22 -3.41 12.05 9.07
C SER A 22 -2.17 11.59 9.84
N ILE A 23 -2.10 11.91 11.13
CA ILE A 23 -1.08 11.41 12.06
C ILE A 23 -1.04 9.88 12.08
N VAL A 24 -2.19 9.22 11.91
CA VAL A 24 -2.30 7.76 11.87
C VAL A 24 -1.41 7.15 10.78
N TRP A 25 -1.36 7.76 9.60
CA TRP A 25 -0.52 7.27 8.50
C TRP A 25 0.97 7.40 8.79
N LYS A 26 1.37 8.44 9.52
CA LYS A 26 2.77 8.62 9.94
C LYS A 26 3.16 7.59 10.98
N ILE A 27 2.30 7.34 11.97
CA ILE A 27 2.54 6.32 12.99
C ILE A 27 2.66 4.95 12.34
N LEU A 28 1.71 4.59 11.46
CA LEU A 28 1.77 3.33 10.72
C LEU A 28 3.03 3.22 9.85
N PHE A 29 3.49 4.31 9.22
CA PHE A 29 4.73 4.32 8.46
C PHE A 29 5.95 4.02 9.35
N PHE A 30 6.07 4.70 10.48
CA PHE A 30 7.19 4.46 11.41
C PHE A 30 7.14 3.09 12.09
N LEU A 31 5.96 2.47 12.19
CA LEU A 31 5.81 1.11 12.68
C LEU A 31 6.19 0.10 11.60
N LEU A 32 5.69 0.24 10.37
CA LEU A 32 5.87 -0.77 9.32
C LEU A 32 7.26 -0.75 8.69
N VAL A 33 7.93 0.41 8.60
CA VAL A 33 9.27 0.49 7.98
C VAL A 33 10.31 -0.37 8.71
N PRO A 34 10.49 -0.28 10.04
CA PRO A 34 11.43 -1.14 10.75
C PRO A 34 11.09 -2.62 10.65
N LEU A 35 9.79 -2.96 10.68
CA LEU A 35 9.34 -4.34 10.51
C LEU A 35 9.72 -4.88 9.13
N GLU A 36 9.53 -4.09 8.08
CA GLU A 36 9.95 -4.46 6.73
C GLU A 36 11.47 -4.65 6.63
N ILE A 37 12.24 -3.70 7.16
CA ILE A 37 13.71 -3.78 7.12
C ILE A 37 14.18 -5.06 7.81
N TRP A 38 13.57 -5.41 8.94
CA TRP A 38 13.85 -6.65 9.66
C TRP A 38 13.48 -7.88 8.82
N SER A 39 12.29 -7.89 8.22
CA SER A 39 11.83 -8.99 7.36
C SER A 39 12.74 -9.21 6.14
N GLN A 40 13.15 -8.14 5.47
CA GLN A 40 14.09 -8.20 4.34
C GLN A 40 15.47 -8.68 4.81
N TYR A 41 15.95 -8.22 5.96
CA TYR A 41 17.20 -8.72 6.53
C TYR A 41 17.16 -10.23 6.75
N GLU A 42 16.10 -10.77 7.35
CA GLU A 42 15.91 -12.21 7.54
C GLU A 42 15.86 -12.95 6.19
N ALA A 43 15.14 -12.41 5.21
CA ALA A 43 15.02 -13.02 3.89
C ALA A 43 16.38 -13.14 3.17
N PHE A 44 17.25 -12.14 3.27
CA PHE A 44 18.58 -12.15 2.63
C PHE A 44 19.64 -12.93 3.42
N VAL A 45 19.58 -12.94 4.75
CA VAL A 45 20.62 -13.58 5.60
C VAL A 45 20.31 -15.04 5.88
N LEU A 46 19.07 -15.36 6.22
CA LEU A 46 18.67 -16.72 6.55
C LEU A 46 18.25 -17.50 5.30
N ASN A 47 17.56 -16.83 4.37
CA ASN A 47 16.99 -17.42 3.15
C ASN A 47 16.35 -18.80 3.40
N GLU A 48 15.49 -18.88 4.42
CA GLU A 48 14.91 -20.14 4.90
C GLU A 48 14.15 -20.90 3.80
N TYR A 49 13.59 -20.16 2.85
CA TYR A 49 12.82 -20.68 1.73
C TYR A 49 13.67 -20.98 0.49
N ASN A 50 15.00 -20.86 0.59
CA ASN A 50 15.96 -21.06 -0.50
C ASN A 50 15.53 -20.37 -1.80
N GLN A 51 15.03 -19.14 -1.68
CA GLN A 51 14.55 -18.36 -2.81
C GLN A 51 15.73 -17.90 -3.66
N SER A 52 15.50 -17.79 -4.96
CA SER A 52 16.52 -17.28 -5.88
C SER A 52 16.88 -15.82 -5.54
N ILE A 53 18.15 -15.45 -5.69
CA ILE A 53 18.62 -14.08 -5.46
C ILE A 53 17.87 -13.05 -6.32
N TRP A 54 17.47 -13.45 -7.54
CA TRP A 54 16.69 -12.61 -8.44
C TRP A 54 15.29 -12.32 -7.90
N TRP A 55 14.66 -13.31 -7.27
CA TRP A 55 13.37 -13.13 -6.63
C TRP A 55 13.46 -12.18 -5.43
N LEU A 56 14.45 -12.41 -4.55
CA LEU A 56 14.70 -11.53 -3.39
C LEU A 56 14.94 -10.07 -3.82
N ALA A 57 15.75 -9.86 -4.86
CA ALA A 57 15.99 -8.52 -5.40
C ALA A 57 14.72 -7.88 -6.01
N ALA A 58 13.91 -8.65 -6.71
CA ALA A 58 12.65 -8.19 -7.28
C ALA A 58 11.63 -7.83 -6.19
N SER A 59 11.47 -8.70 -5.18
CA SER A 59 10.61 -8.48 -4.02
C SER A 59 11.03 -7.22 -3.26
N LEU A 60 12.32 -7.07 -2.97
CA LEU A 60 12.88 -5.86 -2.34
C LEU A 60 12.54 -4.59 -3.14
N PHE A 61 12.68 -4.61 -4.47
CA PHE A 61 12.34 -3.46 -5.31
C PHE A 61 10.86 -3.10 -5.24
N ILE A 62 9.98 -4.11 -5.21
CA ILE A 62 8.53 -3.93 -5.08
C ILE A 62 8.20 -3.30 -3.72
N TYR A 63 8.74 -3.84 -2.63
CA TYR A 63 8.48 -3.31 -1.29
C TYR A 63 9.10 -1.92 -1.07
N ILE A 64 10.27 -1.61 -1.62
CA ILE A 64 10.80 -0.23 -1.64
C ILE A 64 9.82 0.71 -2.36
N THR A 65 9.32 0.31 -3.52
CA THR A 65 8.35 1.10 -4.29
C THR A 65 7.05 1.31 -3.50
N TYR A 66 6.60 0.29 -2.77
CA TYR A 66 5.48 0.38 -1.85
C TYR A 66 5.72 1.43 -0.76
N PHE A 67 6.86 1.37 -0.05
CA PHE A 67 7.18 2.32 1.01
C PHE A 67 7.36 3.75 0.50
N VAL A 68 7.84 3.93 -0.73
CA VAL A 68 7.84 5.24 -1.40
C VAL A 68 6.42 5.77 -1.60
N GLY A 69 5.48 4.92 -2.02
CA GLY A 69 4.06 5.28 -2.13
C GLY A 69 3.43 5.58 -0.78
N PHE A 70 3.75 4.78 0.22
CA PHE A 70 3.25 4.96 1.58
C PHE A 70 3.78 6.24 2.22
N TYR A 71 5.05 6.59 2.01
CA TYR A 71 5.61 7.88 2.39
C TYR A 71 4.84 9.04 1.71
N GLY A 72 4.54 8.90 0.41
CA GLY A 72 3.70 9.85 -0.32
C GLY A 72 2.34 10.08 0.35
N LEU A 73 1.70 9.02 0.82
CA LEU A 73 0.45 9.10 1.58
C LEU A 73 0.65 9.75 2.95
N ALA A 74 1.62 9.28 3.73
CA ALA A 74 1.83 9.71 5.13
C ALA A 74 2.27 11.17 5.26
N PHE A 75 2.96 11.71 4.25
CA PHE A 75 3.48 13.08 4.26
C PHE A 75 2.83 14.00 3.23
N ALA A 76 1.76 13.53 2.56
CA ALA A 76 1.10 14.25 1.48
C ALA A 76 2.11 14.76 0.44
N LYS A 77 2.97 13.85 -0.03
CA LYS A 77 3.95 14.13 -1.09
C LYS A 77 3.49 13.46 -2.37
N LYS A 78 3.51 14.21 -3.47
CA LYS A 78 3.16 13.69 -4.78
C LYS A 78 4.37 12.98 -5.39
N ILE A 79 4.36 11.67 -5.31
CA ILE A 79 5.39 10.79 -5.87
C ILE A 79 4.74 9.94 -6.96
N ALA A 80 5.32 9.98 -8.16
CA ALA A 80 4.81 9.34 -9.37
C ALA A 80 3.38 9.78 -9.77
N THR A 81 2.79 9.09 -10.76
CA THR A 81 1.49 9.43 -11.33
C THR A 81 0.38 8.50 -10.85
N ARG A 82 -0.88 8.93 -10.94
CA ARG A 82 -2.04 8.10 -10.58
C ARG A 82 -2.11 6.81 -11.41
N LYS A 83 -1.67 6.86 -12.68
CA LYS A 83 -1.60 5.70 -13.56
C LYS A 83 -0.58 4.68 -13.05
N PHE A 84 0.61 5.14 -12.67
CA PHE A 84 1.65 4.28 -12.08
C PHE A 84 1.14 3.50 -10.87
N TRP A 85 0.54 4.18 -9.88
CA TRP A 85 -0.02 3.50 -8.70
C TRP A 85 -1.20 2.58 -9.02
N GLY A 86 -1.94 2.86 -10.10
CA GLY A 86 -2.97 1.96 -10.61
C GLY A 86 -2.40 0.66 -11.17
N PHE A 87 -1.27 0.71 -11.88
CA PHE A 87 -0.56 -0.45 -12.40
C PHE A 87 0.26 -1.18 -11.33
N PHE A 88 0.77 -0.47 -10.34
CA PHE A 88 1.56 -1.05 -9.25
C PHE A 88 0.70 -1.89 -8.29
N LEU A 89 -0.54 -1.50 -8.05
CA LEU A 89 -1.47 -2.23 -7.16
C LEU A 89 -1.61 -3.74 -7.51
N PRO A 90 -1.92 -4.16 -8.74
CA PRO A 90 -1.98 -5.58 -9.07
C PRO A 90 -0.61 -6.28 -8.99
N VAL A 91 0.50 -5.55 -9.19
CA VAL A 91 1.85 -6.12 -9.05
C VAL A 91 2.10 -6.53 -7.60
N ILE A 92 1.89 -5.62 -6.64
CA ILE A 92 2.08 -5.95 -5.22
C ILE A 92 1.11 -7.04 -4.74
N MET A 93 -0.15 -7.01 -5.20
CA MET A 93 -1.12 -8.08 -4.90
C MET A 93 -0.63 -9.45 -5.39
N ALA A 94 -0.14 -9.52 -6.62
CA ALA A 94 0.36 -10.76 -7.19
C ALA A 94 1.61 -11.26 -6.45
N THR A 95 2.52 -10.35 -6.08
CA THR A 95 3.70 -10.68 -5.27
C THR A 95 3.30 -11.24 -3.91
N ASP A 96 2.43 -10.56 -3.16
CA ASP A 96 2.03 -11.03 -1.83
C ASP A 96 1.30 -12.39 -1.92
N ILE A 97 0.42 -12.58 -2.92
CA ILE A 97 -0.27 -13.87 -3.15
C ILE A 97 0.75 -14.97 -3.44
N TYR A 98 1.75 -14.68 -4.28
CA TYR A 98 2.80 -15.65 -4.59
C TYR A 98 3.60 -16.00 -3.34
N GLU A 99 4.06 -15.01 -2.58
CA GLU A 99 4.86 -15.26 -1.37
C GLU A 99 4.09 -16.09 -0.34
N VAL A 100 2.86 -15.71 -0.03
CA VAL A 100 2.00 -16.49 0.87
C VAL A 100 1.74 -17.90 0.33
N GLY A 101 1.49 -18.03 -0.97
CA GLY A 101 1.33 -19.33 -1.63
C GLY A 101 2.56 -20.21 -1.49
N THR A 102 3.76 -19.65 -1.63
CA THR A 102 5.02 -20.41 -1.44
C THR A 102 5.23 -20.83 0.00
N VAL A 103 4.90 -20.00 0.98
CA VAL A 103 4.99 -20.36 2.41
C VAL A 103 4.05 -21.52 2.73
N VAL A 104 2.79 -21.43 2.29
CA VAL A 104 1.78 -22.49 2.53
C VAL A 104 2.16 -23.79 1.82
N ALA A 105 2.74 -23.72 0.62
CA ALA A 105 3.12 -24.89 -0.15
C ALA A 105 4.41 -25.57 0.37
N THR A 106 5.38 -24.81 0.88
CA THR A 106 6.70 -25.34 1.25
C THR A 106 6.76 -25.84 2.68
N MET A 107 6.03 -25.24 3.62
CA MET A 107 6.22 -25.51 5.04
C MET A 107 5.60 -26.85 5.53
N ASN A 108 4.89 -27.61 4.68
CA ASN A 108 4.27 -28.90 5.03
C ASN A 108 3.60 -28.93 6.42
N MET A 109 3.01 -27.79 6.81
CA MET A 109 2.41 -27.58 8.12
C MET A 109 1.05 -28.27 8.21
N ALA A 110 0.58 -28.49 9.44
CA ALA A 110 -0.77 -28.99 9.65
C ALA A 110 -1.79 -28.01 9.04
N VAL A 111 -2.90 -28.53 8.52
CA VAL A 111 -3.96 -27.71 7.89
C VAL A 111 -4.42 -26.56 8.80
N LEU A 112 -4.48 -26.81 10.11
CA LEU A 112 -4.86 -25.81 11.11
C LEU A 112 -3.84 -24.66 11.22
N GLU A 113 -2.54 -24.96 11.17
CA GLU A 113 -1.47 -23.96 11.26
C GLU A 113 -1.47 -23.04 10.02
N ASN A 114 -1.63 -23.63 8.83
CA ASN A 114 -1.79 -22.87 7.59
C ASN A 114 -3.01 -21.93 7.64
N GLN A 115 -4.14 -22.39 8.18
CA GLN A 115 -5.34 -21.55 8.34
C GLN A 115 -5.11 -20.39 9.30
N MET A 116 -4.43 -20.63 10.42
CA MET A 116 -4.08 -19.58 11.39
C MET A 116 -3.17 -18.53 10.74
N ILE A 117 -2.12 -18.94 10.05
CA ILE A 117 -1.20 -18.04 9.35
C ILE A 117 -1.96 -17.16 8.35
N LEU A 118 -2.82 -17.75 7.52
CA LEU A 118 -3.63 -17.00 6.57
C LEU A 118 -4.59 -16.01 7.25
N LEU A 119 -5.18 -16.39 8.38
CA LEU A 119 -6.07 -15.53 9.16
C LEU A 119 -5.34 -14.31 9.74
N PHE A 120 -4.06 -14.45 10.13
CA PHE A 120 -3.26 -13.35 10.67
C PHE A 120 -2.60 -12.48 9.58
N ILE A 121 -2.15 -13.09 8.48
CA ILE A 121 -1.45 -12.36 7.41
C ILE A 121 -2.43 -11.61 6.50
N SER A 122 -3.59 -12.19 6.19
CA SER A 122 -4.52 -11.58 5.23
C SER A 122 -5.02 -10.18 5.62
N PRO A 123 -5.33 -9.84 6.88
CA PRO A 123 -5.70 -8.47 7.25
C PRO A 123 -4.55 -7.48 7.04
N ILE A 124 -3.30 -7.92 7.27
CA ILE A 124 -2.11 -7.11 7.07
C ILE A 124 -1.93 -6.83 5.58
N MET A 125 -2.00 -7.85 4.72
CA MET A 125 -1.94 -7.68 3.26
C MET A 125 -3.03 -6.74 2.74
N LEU A 126 -4.28 -6.93 3.17
CA LEU A 126 -5.40 -6.06 2.78
C LEU A 126 -5.13 -4.60 3.18
N LEU A 127 -4.53 -4.37 4.36
CA LEU A 127 -4.14 -3.04 4.80
C LEU A 127 -3.05 -2.45 3.91
N LEU A 128 -2.03 -3.22 3.52
CA LEU A 128 -0.98 -2.78 2.59
C LEU A 128 -1.60 -2.39 1.22
N TRP A 129 -2.48 -3.23 0.67
CA TRP A 129 -3.17 -2.91 -0.58
C TRP A 129 -4.04 -1.66 -0.46
N PHE A 130 -4.71 -1.50 0.68
CA PHE A 130 -5.53 -0.33 0.97
C PHE A 130 -4.70 0.96 1.00
N VAL A 131 -3.46 0.93 1.51
CA VAL A 131 -2.56 2.09 1.51
C VAL A 131 -2.32 2.61 0.09
N ILE A 132 -1.93 1.72 -0.84
CA ILE A 132 -1.69 2.12 -2.24
C ILE A 132 -2.97 2.56 -2.94
N PHE A 133 -4.06 1.84 -2.72
CA PHE A 133 -5.37 2.22 -3.25
C PHE A 133 -5.79 3.62 -2.77
N ARG A 134 -5.64 3.90 -1.47
CA ARG A 134 -5.94 5.20 -0.88
C ARG A 134 -5.04 6.27 -1.45
N TYR A 135 -3.73 6.02 -1.54
CA TYR A 135 -2.76 6.96 -2.09
C TYR A 135 -3.08 7.34 -3.53
N ARG A 136 -3.40 6.36 -4.39
CA ARG A 136 -3.84 6.59 -5.78
C ARG A 136 -5.06 7.53 -5.85
N ASN A 137 -6.03 7.40 -4.96
CA ASN A 137 -7.25 8.20 -4.96
C ASN A 137 -7.04 9.60 -4.42
N VAL A 138 -6.12 9.73 -3.46
CA VAL A 138 -5.78 10.98 -2.80
C VAL A 138 -4.78 11.82 -3.60
N LEU A 139 -4.00 11.19 -4.49
CA LEU A 139 -2.93 11.85 -5.27
C LEU A 139 -3.37 13.13 -5.99
N ARG A 140 -4.63 13.19 -6.47
CA ARG A 140 -5.18 14.37 -7.16
C ARG A 140 -5.42 15.59 -6.26
N TYR A 141 -5.41 15.37 -4.95
CA TYR A 141 -5.70 16.34 -3.90
C TYR A 141 -4.44 16.78 -3.14
N ILE A 142 -3.28 16.23 -3.49
CA ILE A 142 -1.99 16.60 -2.90
C ILE A 142 -1.47 17.84 -3.63
N LYS A 143 -1.11 18.87 -2.84
CA LYS A 143 -0.56 20.14 -3.33
C LYS A 143 0.92 20.04 -3.66
#